data_AF-A0A7W0Y2U5-F1
#
_entry.id   AF-A0A7W0Y2U5-F1
#
_cell.length_a   1.000
_cell.length_b   1.000
_cell.length_c   1.000
_cell.angle_alpha   90.00
_cell.angle_beta   90.00
_cell.angle_gamma   90.00
#
_symmetry.space_group_name_H-M   'P 1'
#
loop_
_entity.id
_entity.type
_entity.pdbx_description
1 polymer ?
#
loop_
_entity_poly.entity_id
_entity_poly.type
_entity_poly.pdbx_seq_one_letter_code
_entity_poly.pdbx_strand_id
1 'polypeptide(L)' 'VLDTGAGIAPQHLDSIFERFSQASQADRRGLGLGLYIARCVIEAHVGKIWAESTLGMGSAFHFTLPNTP' A
#
# COMPACT_ATOMS: atom_id res chain seq x y z
N VAL A 1 -9.34 -1.87 3.33
CA VAL A 1 -8.93 -1.45 4.70
C VAL A 1 -8.90 0.07 4.70
N LEU A 2 -9.43 0.74 5.72
CA LEU A 2 -9.42 2.20 5.86
C LEU A 2 -8.76 2.58 7.18
N ASP A 3 -7.84 3.55 7.14
CA ASP A 3 -7.24 4.19 8.31
C ASP A 3 -7.59 5.68 8.37
N THR A 4 -7.31 6.30 9.52
CA THR A 4 -7.46 7.74 9.76
C THR A 4 -6.10 8.38 10.12
N GLY A 5 -5.02 7.87 9.53
CA GLY A 5 -3.66 8.31 9.80
C GLY A 5 -3.27 9.61 9.07
N ALA A 6 -1.97 9.87 8.96
CA ALA A 6 -1.44 11.09 8.31
C ALA A 6 -1.69 11.15 6.79
N GLY A 7 -2.14 10.05 6.18
CA GLY A 7 -2.27 9.93 4.73
C GLY A 7 -0.92 9.84 4.00
N ILE A 8 -0.99 9.75 2.67
CA ILE A 8 0.14 9.53 1.76
C ILE A 8 0.07 10.63 0.69
N ALA A 9 1.22 11.25 0.39
CA ALA A 9 1.29 12.22 -0.69
C ALA A 9 0.98 11.55 -2.04
N PRO A 10 0.21 12.19 -2.95
CA PRO A 10 -0.21 11.57 -4.21
C PRO A 10 0.94 11.00 -5.04
N GLN A 11 2.08 11.69 -5.06
CA GLN A 11 3.31 11.29 -5.76
C GLN A 11 3.98 10.01 -5.20
N HIS A 12 3.57 9.53 -4.03
CA HIS A 12 4.10 8.30 -3.43
C HIS A 12 3.12 7.12 -3.53
N LEU A 13 1.88 7.32 -3.99
CA LEU A 13 0.83 6.29 -3.97
C LEU A 13 1.22 5.03 -4.76
N ASP A 14 1.99 5.17 -5.83
CA ASP A 14 2.48 4.02 -6.59
C ASP A 14 3.75 3.42 -5.95
N SER A 15 4.65 4.28 -5.47
CA SER A 15 5.95 3.84 -4.95
C SER A 15 5.85 3.16 -3.58
N ILE A 16 4.76 3.30 -2.82
CA ILE A 16 4.57 2.59 -1.52
C ILE A 16 4.57 1.07 -1.67
N PHE A 17 4.31 0.55 -2.87
CA PHE A 17 4.35 -0.89 -3.16
C PHE A 17 5.73 -1.38 -3.62
N GLU A 18 6.72 -0.50 -3.75
CA GLU A 18 8.10 -0.87 -4.10
C GLU A 18 8.87 -1.47 -2.92
N ARG A 19 9.94 -2.22 -3.22
CA ARG A 19 10.80 -2.80 -2.20
C ARG A 19 11.47 -1.69 -1.40
N PHE A 20 11.48 -1.84 -0.07
CA PHE A 20 12.10 -0.90 0.86
C PHE A 20 11.46 0.50 0.87
N SER A 21 10.24 0.63 0.33
CA SER A 21 9.51 1.89 0.35
C SER A 21 9.10 2.25 1.77
N GLN A 22 9.36 3.49 2.16
CA GLN A 22 9.10 4.02 3.50
C GLN A 22 8.62 5.47 3.38
N ALA A 23 7.53 5.80 4.07
CA ALA A 23 6.91 7.12 3.99
C ALA A 23 7.73 8.22 4.71
N SER A 24 8.54 7.88 5.71
CA SER A 24 9.44 8.84 6.37
C SER A 24 10.65 8.17 7.02
N GLN A 25 11.75 8.92 7.11
CA GLN A 25 12.97 8.56 7.85
C GLN A 25 12.75 8.51 9.37
N ALA A 26 11.77 9.26 9.88
CA ALA A 26 11.54 9.43 11.31
C ALA A 26 10.84 8.24 11.97
N ASP A 27 10.15 7.39 11.19
CA ASP A 27 9.33 6.30 11.70
C ASP A 27 9.73 4.95 11.07
N ARG A 28 11.05 4.68 11.01
CA ARG A 28 11.67 3.45 10.48
C ARG A 28 11.40 2.20 11.34
N ARG A 29 10.13 1.88 11.57
CA ARG A 29 9.70 0.64 12.22
C ARG A 29 9.52 -0.43 11.15
N GLY A 30 10.62 -1.07 10.74
CA GLY A 30 10.65 -2.20 9.81
C GLY A 30 11.40 -1.95 8.50
N LEU A 31 11.42 -2.96 7.62
CA LEU A 31 12.18 -2.95 6.36
C LEU A 31 11.44 -2.30 5.18
N GLY A 32 10.18 -1.86 5.34
CA GLY A 32 9.39 -1.35 4.21
C GLY A 32 9.05 -2.42 3.16
N LEU A 33 8.85 -3.66 3.60
CA LEU A 33 8.57 -4.80 2.70
C LEU A 33 7.10 -5.25 2.71
N GLY A 34 6.29 -4.78 3.68
CA GLY A 34 4.92 -5.28 3.86
C GLY A 34 4.02 -5.09 2.63
N LEU A 35 3.92 -3.86 2.12
CA LEU A 35 3.10 -3.56 0.94
C LEU A 35 3.67 -4.19 -0.34
N TYR A 36 5.00 -4.26 -0.46
CA TYR A 36 5.64 -4.96 -1.57
C TYR A 36 5.25 -6.45 -1.59
N ILE A 37 5.34 -7.14 -0.45
CA ILE A 37 4.96 -8.54 -0.33
C ILE A 37 3.47 -8.71 -0.62
N ALA A 38 2.61 -7.82 -0.08
CA ALA A 38 1.18 -7.85 -0.35
C ALA A 38 0.88 -7.75 -1.85
N ARG A 39 1.55 -6.83 -2.57
CA ARG A 39 1.44 -6.72 -4.03
C ARG A 39 1.86 -8.02 -4.71
N CYS A 40 3.01 -8.60 -4.36
CA CYS A 40 3.45 -9.87 -4.94
C CYS A 40 2.44 -11.00 -4.73
N VAL A 41 1.87 -11.13 -3.52
CA VAL A 41 0.85 -12.14 -3.22
C VAL A 41 -0.38 -11.92 -4.07
N ILE A 42 -0.90 -10.70 -4.14
CA ILE A 42 -2.12 -10.38 -4.89
C ILE A 42 -1.92 -10.57 -6.39
N GLU A 43 -0.80 -10.10 -6.96
CA GLU A 43 -0.46 -10.28 -8.37
C GLU A 43 -0.26 -11.76 -8.73
N ALA A 44 0.32 -12.57 -7.83
CA ALA A 44 0.46 -14.01 -8.03
C ALA A 44 -0.91 -14.73 -8.11
N HIS A 45 -1.94 -14.14 -7.51
CA HIS A 45 -3.34 -14.60 -7.61
C HIS A 45 -4.11 -13.87 -8.72
N VAL A 46 -3.42 -13.22 -9.66
CA VAL A 46 -4.01 -12.48 -10.79
C VAL A 46 -4.96 -11.36 -10.31
N GLY A 47 -4.69 -10.84 -9.11
CA GLY A 47 -5.41 -9.74 -8.52
C GLY A 47 -4.79 -8.38 -8.82
N LYS A 48 -5.41 -7.36 -8.24
CA LYS A 48 -4.91 -5.97 -8.27
C LYS A 48 -4.94 -5.39 -6.86
N ILE A 49 -3.93 -4.62 -6.49
CA ILE A 49 -3.87 -3.82 -5.26
C ILE A 49 -3.64 -2.34 -5.61
N TRP A 50 -4.27 -1.43 -4.87
CA TRP A 50 -4.02 0.01 -4.97
C TRP A 50 -4.35 0.72 -3.66
N ALA A 51 -3.96 1.98 -3.55
CA ALA A 51 -4.28 2.83 -2.41
C ALA A 51 -4.89 4.16 -2.88
N GLU A 52 -5.84 4.65 -2.11
CA GLU A 52 -6.40 6.00 -2.20
C GLU A 52 -6.10 6.70 -0.89
N SER A 53 -5.58 7.93 -0.94
CA SER A 53 -5.17 8.61 0.29
C SER A 53 -5.29 10.12 0.14
N THR A 54 -5.57 10.79 1.26
CA THR A 54 -5.54 12.24 1.36
C THR A 54 -4.73 12.62 2.59
N LEU A 55 -3.73 13.50 2.40
CA LEU A 55 -2.89 13.99 3.49
C LEU A 55 -3.76 14.57 4.62
N GLY A 56 -3.48 14.13 5.86
CA GLY A 56 -4.21 14.53 7.06
C GLY A 56 -5.56 13.83 7.29
N MET A 57 -6.04 13.03 6.34
CA MET A 57 -7.34 12.33 6.44
C MET A 57 -7.21 10.82 6.61
N GLY A 58 -6.10 10.24 6.15
CA GLY A 58 -5.84 8.81 6.19
C GLY A 58 -5.78 8.17 4.80
N SER A 59 -5.74 6.84 4.79
CA SER A 59 -5.58 6.04 3.57
C SER A 59 -6.56 4.86 3.52
N ALA A 60 -7.03 4.57 2.33
CA ALA A 60 -7.79 3.37 2.00
C ALA A 60 -6.95 2.47 1.09
N PHE A 61 -6.76 1.22 1.52
CA PHE A 61 -6.09 0.18 0.74
C PHE A 61 -7.11 -0.79 0.20
N HIS A 62 -7.04 -1.04 -1.10
CA HIS A 62 -7.98 -1.84 -1.84
C HIS A 62 -7.25 -2.97 -2.56
N PHE A 63 -7.90 -4.13 -2.64
CA PHE A 63 -7.45 -5.19 -3.52
C PHE A 63 -8.63 -5.94 -4.12
N THR A 64 -8.37 -6.61 -5.22
CA THR A 64 -9.29 -7.52 -5.89
C THR A 64 -8.56 -8.82 -6.16
N LEU A 65 -9.29 -9.92 -6.09
CA LEU A 65 -8.87 -11.23 -6.55
C LEU A 65 -9.93 -11.74 -7.53
N PRO A 66 -9.56 -12.44 -8.61
CA PRO A 66 -10.52 -13.13 -9.44
C PRO A 66 -11.27 -14.17 -8.61
N ASN A 67 -12.59 -14.17 -8.72
CA ASN A 67 -13.41 -15.24 -8.17
C ASN A 67 -13.51 -16.35 -9.21
N THR A 68 -12.48 -17.19 -9.31
CA THR A 68 -12.58 -18.45 -10.04
C THR A 68 -13.34 -19.47 -9.19
N PRO A 69 -14.37 -20.14 -9.73
CA PRO A 69 -14.96 -21.31 -9.07
C PRO A 69 -13.96 -22.47 -8.95
#